data_AF-A0A7X4KMD0-F1
#
_entry.id   AF-A0A7X4KMD0-F1
#
_cell.length_a   1.000
_cell.length_b   1.000
_cell.length_c   1.000
_cell.angle_alpha   90.00
_cell.angle_beta   90.00
_cell.angle_gamma   90.00
#
_symmetry.space_group_name_H-M   'P 1'
#
loop_
_entity.id
_entity.type
_entity.pdbx_description
1 polymer ?
#
loop_
_entity_poly.entity_id
_entity_poly.type
_entity_poly.pdbx_seq_one_letter_code
_entity_poly.pdbx_strand_id
1 'polypeptide(L)'
;MRLPGTRYQEHGWEQVRKLLGHCSLLAVQRMDLLLLAGGGCEAEQLDIYTDALASELRQAQRSARGEAPGNSYGESVSELATSLAFELQAQPSYWSGLASALASEHARHGAFWLNPGSDAMLRKKFNDMYAGLRDKVDSDNYQVATGRDCSPNKMYTYRMLDTAYREIEQLFANWQQHEQQIAAILGRAAEGIPIEARQMKSIGGCKAEWVIRWSESQERFAGSPGPLHTKSKRFSSLKNSPGKIAALMAEIGEYEALSANMGGADDWRGDDGEATAWLDDYLRVVSESEDDARQHVEDQILPAPGEEDGVDVPPDADSDADADVPQPIRDPALAAADQALAASLSLPLRFMELATAAQDGGSRMLQVLDEESLPIRLAVYQKLLGAEDESYPDAWLDPATGELPTLQQLAALDRISMPTLRKRRNEAIDKLYAMNGRMQK
;
A
#
# COMPACT_ATOMS: atom_id res chain seq x y z
N MET A 1 15.17 3.52 3.22
CA MET A 1 16.57 3.10 3.01
C MET A 1 17.34 4.17 2.28
N ARG A 2 18.55 4.52 2.74
CA ARG A 2 19.54 5.35 2.01
C ARG A 2 20.93 4.70 2.11
N LEU A 3 21.21 3.72 1.26
CA LEU A 3 22.55 3.14 1.16
C LEU A 3 23.39 3.91 0.11
N PRO A 4 24.72 3.93 0.21
CA PRO A 4 25.56 4.58 -0.79
C PRO A 4 25.31 4.02 -2.20
N GLY A 5 25.18 4.91 -3.18
CA GLY A 5 24.94 4.57 -4.59
C GLY A 5 23.51 4.14 -4.94
N THR A 6 22.62 3.87 -3.98
CA THR A 6 21.28 3.35 -4.30
C THR A 6 20.32 4.46 -4.71
N ARG A 7 19.83 4.45 -5.97
CA ARG A 7 18.91 5.48 -6.50
C ARG A 7 17.43 5.16 -6.23
N TYR A 8 17.04 3.90 -6.30
CA TYR A 8 15.62 3.52 -6.23
C TYR A 8 15.19 3.28 -4.77
N GLN A 9 14.74 4.33 -4.08
CA GLN A 9 14.30 4.26 -2.67
C GLN A 9 12.85 3.76 -2.56
N GLU A 10 12.48 3.02 -1.51
CA GLU A 10 11.16 2.33 -1.44
C GLU A 10 9.95 3.27 -1.59
N HIS A 11 10.00 4.48 -1.03
CA HIS A 11 8.86 5.42 -1.04
C HIS A 11 8.44 5.86 -2.45
N GLY A 12 9.38 6.04 -3.37
CA GLY A 12 9.09 6.38 -4.77
C GLY A 12 9.08 5.16 -5.70
N TRP A 13 9.69 4.04 -5.29
CA TRP A 13 9.75 2.83 -6.10
C TRP A 13 8.38 2.30 -6.49
N GLU A 14 7.38 2.35 -5.62
CA GLU A 14 6.06 1.83 -5.97
C GLU A 14 5.42 2.61 -7.14
N GLN A 15 5.61 3.93 -7.19
CA GLN A 15 5.16 4.73 -8.33
C GLN A 15 5.99 4.46 -9.59
N VAL A 16 7.32 4.24 -9.46
CA VAL A 16 8.19 3.79 -10.56
C VAL A 16 7.73 2.42 -11.11
N ARG A 17 7.37 1.49 -10.23
CA ARG A 17 6.86 0.15 -10.56
C ARG A 17 5.50 0.22 -11.26
N LYS A 18 4.58 1.03 -10.74
CA LYS A 18 3.26 1.30 -11.37
C LYS A 18 3.43 1.91 -12.76
N LEU A 19 4.32 2.89 -12.92
CA LEU A 19 4.60 3.55 -14.20
C LEU A 19 5.24 2.59 -15.21
N LEU A 20 6.31 1.88 -14.84
CA LEU A 20 6.98 0.90 -15.69
C LEU A 20 6.03 -0.23 -16.11
N GLY A 21 5.22 -0.75 -15.19
CA GLY A 21 4.24 -1.80 -15.49
C GLY A 21 3.18 -1.33 -16.50
N HIS A 22 2.66 -0.10 -16.36
CA HIS A 22 1.70 0.47 -17.30
C HIS A 22 2.31 0.73 -18.68
N CYS A 23 3.45 1.44 -18.74
CA CYS A 23 4.12 1.75 -20.02
C CYS A 23 4.65 0.49 -20.71
N SER A 24 4.98 -0.59 -19.97
CA SER A 24 5.33 -1.89 -20.56
C SER A 24 4.15 -2.56 -21.27
N LEU A 25 2.93 -2.49 -20.71
CA LEU A 25 1.73 -3.01 -21.37
C LEU A 25 1.47 -2.27 -22.69
N LEU A 26 1.63 -0.94 -22.70
CA LEU A 26 1.49 -0.13 -23.91
C LEU A 26 2.59 -0.41 -24.95
N ALA A 27 3.82 -0.66 -24.51
CA ALA A 27 4.93 -1.03 -25.40
C ALA A 27 4.69 -2.38 -26.10
N VAL A 28 4.30 -3.43 -25.35
CA VAL A 28 4.11 -4.77 -25.94
C VAL A 28 2.88 -4.90 -26.84
N GLN A 29 1.91 -3.98 -26.79
CA GLN A 29 0.85 -3.90 -27.80
C GLN A 29 1.38 -3.65 -29.23
N ARG A 30 2.65 -3.24 -29.37
CA ARG A 30 3.35 -3.03 -30.65
C ARG A 30 4.32 -4.17 -31.00
N MET A 31 4.34 -5.26 -30.23
CA MET A 31 5.28 -6.37 -30.36
C MET A 31 4.57 -7.71 -30.58
N ASP A 32 5.26 -8.67 -31.19
CA ASP A 32 4.78 -10.06 -31.25
C ASP A 32 5.38 -10.87 -30.08
N LEU A 33 4.54 -11.11 -29.05
CA LEU A 33 4.91 -11.89 -27.88
C LEU A 33 5.17 -13.38 -28.19
N LEU A 34 4.75 -13.91 -29.35
CA LEU A 34 5.15 -15.24 -29.81
C LEU A 34 6.62 -15.27 -30.25
N LEU A 35 7.12 -14.21 -30.90
CA LEU A 35 8.54 -14.09 -31.27
C LEU A 35 9.41 -13.94 -30.02
N LEU A 36 8.97 -13.15 -29.03
CA LEU A 36 9.64 -13.02 -27.74
C LEU A 36 9.70 -14.36 -26.98
N ALA A 37 8.59 -15.10 -26.92
CA ALA A 37 8.57 -16.44 -26.32
C ALA A 37 9.34 -17.50 -27.12
N GLY A 38 9.68 -17.22 -28.39
CA GLY A 38 10.42 -18.13 -29.28
C GLY A 38 11.94 -18.01 -29.21
N GLY A 39 12.50 -17.00 -28.53
CA GLY A 39 13.94 -16.83 -28.27
C GLY A 39 14.83 -16.53 -29.50
N GLY A 40 14.30 -16.54 -30.72
CA GLY A 40 15.08 -16.41 -31.96
C GLY A 40 15.68 -15.03 -32.21
N CYS A 41 15.10 -13.97 -31.63
CA CYS A 41 15.45 -12.56 -31.88
C CYS A 41 15.56 -11.73 -30.58
N GLU A 42 15.98 -12.32 -29.44
CA GLU A 42 15.89 -11.65 -28.13
C GLU A 42 16.48 -10.23 -28.09
N ALA A 43 17.64 -9.98 -28.71
CA ALA A 43 18.27 -8.65 -28.74
C ALA A 43 17.48 -7.63 -29.57
N GLU A 44 17.03 -8.00 -30.76
CA GLU A 44 16.19 -7.14 -31.62
C GLU A 44 14.85 -6.83 -30.93
N GLN A 45 14.27 -7.81 -30.25
CA GLN A 45 13.05 -7.60 -29.44
C GLN A 45 13.30 -6.70 -28.23
N LEU A 46 14.49 -6.72 -27.62
CA LEU A 46 14.86 -5.82 -26.54
C LEU A 46 15.00 -4.37 -27.03
N ASP A 47 15.64 -4.14 -28.17
CA ASP A 47 15.77 -2.80 -28.75
C ASP A 47 14.40 -2.22 -29.14
N ILE A 48 13.55 -3.01 -29.81
CA ILE A 48 12.16 -2.64 -30.12
C ILE A 48 11.36 -2.31 -28.84
N TYR A 49 11.53 -3.12 -27.79
CA TYR A 49 10.85 -2.90 -26.51
C TYR A 49 11.32 -1.62 -25.83
N THR A 50 12.63 -1.38 -25.72
CA THR A 50 13.16 -0.19 -25.05
C THR A 50 12.80 1.10 -25.81
N ASP A 51 12.84 1.11 -27.15
CA ASP A 51 12.39 2.27 -27.93
C ASP A 51 10.88 2.55 -27.77
N ALA A 52 10.05 1.50 -27.79
CA ALA A 52 8.62 1.61 -27.56
C ALA A 52 8.32 2.10 -26.13
N LEU A 53 8.94 1.50 -25.11
CA LEU A 53 8.79 1.88 -23.71
C LEU A 53 9.25 3.32 -23.46
N ALA A 54 10.38 3.73 -24.03
CA ALA A 54 10.87 5.11 -23.92
C ALA A 54 9.92 6.11 -24.60
N SER A 55 9.18 5.71 -25.63
CA SER A 55 8.10 6.53 -26.20
C SER A 55 6.93 6.73 -25.24
N GLU A 56 6.52 5.69 -24.52
CA GLU A 56 5.39 5.78 -23.59
C GLU A 56 5.79 6.50 -22.28
N LEU A 57 7.01 6.30 -21.79
CA LEU A 57 7.56 7.03 -20.64
C LEU A 57 7.70 8.53 -20.94
N ARG A 58 8.12 8.93 -22.15
CA ARG A 58 8.14 10.35 -22.57
C ARG A 58 6.76 10.99 -22.63
N GLN A 59 5.71 10.23 -22.96
CA GLN A 59 4.33 10.72 -22.91
C GLN A 59 3.84 10.85 -21.47
N ALA A 60 4.11 9.85 -20.64
CA ALA A 60 3.73 9.83 -19.23
C ALA A 60 4.56 10.77 -18.33
N GLN A 61 5.65 11.37 -18.82
CA GLN A 61 6.54 12.25 -18.06
C GLN A 61 5.80 13.41 -17.37
N ARG A 62 4.78 13.99 -18.02
CA ARG A 62 3.96 15.11 -17.50
C ARG A 62 2.63 14.66 -16.87
N SER A 63 2.51 13.40 -16.50
CA SER A 63 1.41 12.92 -15.65
C SER A 63 1.73 13.21 -14.18
N ALA A 64 0.71 13.27 -13.32
CA ALA A 64 0.92 13.43 -11.88
C ALA A 64 1.86 12.36 -11.30
N ARG A 65 1.75 11.10 -11.76
CA ARG A 65 2.68 10.01 -11.41
C ARG A 65 4.08 10.21 -11.99
N GLY A 66 4.22 10.83 -13.16
CA GLY A 66 5.52 11.06 -13.83
C GLY A 66 6.34 12.19 -13.18
N GLU A 67 5.67 13.25 -12.74
CA GLU A 67 6.28 14.41 -12.07
C GLU A 67 6.46 14.21 -10.55
N ALA A 68 5.83 13.19 -9.97
CA ALA A 68 5.98 12.84 -8.55
C ALA A 68 7.45 12.57 -8.14
N PRO A 69 7.85 12.87 -6.89
CA PRO A 69 9.21 12.62 -6.40
C PRO A 69 9.50 11.11 -6.33
N GLY A 70 10.54 10.67 -7.04
CA GLY A 70 10.96 9.27 -7.11
C GLY A 70 12.01 8.87 -6.06
N ASN A 71 12.83 9.81 -5.59
CA ASN A 71 13.76 9.60 -4.49
C ASN A 71 14.16 10.90 -3.77
N SER A 72 14.91 10.76 -2.67
CA SER A 72 15.43 11.90 -1.91
C SER A 72 16.61 12.65 -2.54
N TYR A 73 16.96 12.40 -3.80
CA TYR A 73 18.00 13.14 -4.53
C TYR A 73 17.41 14.18 -5.49
N GLY A 74 16.08 14.29 -5.55
CA GLY A 74 15.36 15.23 -6.40
C GLY A 74 14.97 14.66 -7.76
N GLU A 75 15.19 13.37 -8.01
CA GLU A 75 14.79 12.70 -9.25
C GLU A 75 13.30 12.36 -9.22
N SER A 76 12.61 12.62 -10.33
CA SER A 76 11.20 12.23 -10.49
C SER A 76 11.03 10.74 -10.77
N VAL A 77 9.81 10.25 -10.56
CA VAL A 77 9.39 8.88 -10.90
C VAL A 77 9.60 8.58 -12.38
N SER A 78 9.36 9.55 -13.28
CA SER A 78 9.58 9.36 -14.73
C SER A 78 11.06 9.28 -15.11
N GLU A 79 11.95 10.04 -14.46
CA GLU A 79 13.41 9.95 -14.67
C GLU A 79 13.98 8.61 -14.18
N LEU A 80 13.54 8.15 -13.00
CA LEU A 80 13.93 6.82 -12.49
C LEU A 80 13.41 5.69 -13.38
N ALA A 81 12.15 5.73 -13.81
CA ALA A 81 11.60 4.75 -14.74
C ALA A 81 12.37 4.74 -16.08
N THR A 82 12.65 5.93 -16.64
CA THR A 82 13.42 6.06 -17.89
C THR A 82 14.84 5.54 -17.74
N SER A 83 15.50 5.82 -16.62
CA SER A 83 16.84 5.28 -16.35
C SER A 83 16.82 3.75 -16.28
N LEU A 84 15.87 3.15 -15.55
CA LEU A 84 15.81 1.69 -15.41
C LEU A 84 15.44 0.98 -16.72
N ALA A 85 14.71 1.65 -17.62
CA ALA A 85 14.43 1.15 -18.97
C ALA A 85 15.71 1.01 -19.83
N PHE A 86 16.68 1.92 -19.68
CA PHE A 86 17.97 1.83 -20.39
C PHE A 86 18.98 0.89 -19.69
N GLU A 87 18.94 0.77 -18.35
CA GLU A 87 19.73 -0.24 -17.63
C GLU A 87 19.41 -1.68 -18.08
N LEU A 88 18.21 -1.93 -18.61
CA LEU A 88 17.83 -3.23 -19.17
C LEU A 88 18.67 -3.62 -20.40
N GLN A 89 19.06 -2.65 -21.24
CA GLN A 89 19.97 -2.89 -22.37
C GLN A 89 21.40 -3.24 -21.90
N ALA A 90 21.82 -2.71 -20.74
CA ALA A 90 23.09 -3.07 -20.11
C ALA A 90 23.04 -4.44 -19.38
N GLN A 91 21.84 -4.95 -19.07
CA GLN A 91 21.61 -6.20 -18.32
C GLN A 91 20.66 -7.16 -19.05
N PRO A 92 20.96 -7.58 -20.31
CA PRO A 92 20.03 -8.33 -21.17
C PRO A 92 19.62 -9.71 -20.61
N SER A 93 20.35 -10.25 -19.63
CA SER A 93 19.97 -11.48 -18.93
C SER A 93 18.61 -11.38 -18.20
N TYR A 94 18.18 -10.17 -17.83
CA TYR A 94 16.84 -9.94 -17.28
C TYR A 94 15.75 -10.03 -18.34
N TRP A 95 16.05 -9.62 -19.58
CA TRP A 95 15.17 -9.77 -20.74
C TRP A 95 15.01 -11.24 -21.15
N SER A 96 16.11 -11.99 -21.27
CA SER A 96 16.07 -13.45 -21.50
C SER A 96 15.32 -14.19 -20.37
N GLY A 97 15.43 -13.69 -19.13
CA GLY A 97 14.66 -14.16 -17.99
C GLY A 97 13.15 -13.92 -18.11
N LEU A 98 12.75 -12.73 -18.59
CA LEU A 98 11.37 -12.42 -18.92
C LEU A 98 10.85 -13.29 -20.07
N ALA A 99 11.59 -13.39 -21.18
CA ALA A 99 11.24 -14.24 -22.33
C ALA A 99 11.01 -15.70 -21.90
N SER A 100 11.94 -16.25 -21.09
CA SER A 100 11.82 -17.59 -20.50
C SER A 100 10.58 -17.73 -19.59
N ALA A 101 10.24 -16.69 -18.82
CA ALA A 101 9.06 -16.69 -17.96
C ALA A 101 7.74 -16.60 -18.76
N LEU A 102 7.72 -15.84 -19.86
CA LEU A 102 6.58 -15.74 -20.78
C LEU A 102 6.37 -17.06 -21.54
N ALA A 103 7.45 -17.66 -22.06
CA ALA A 103 7.42 -18.99 -22.68
C ALA A 103 6.94 -20.07 -21.70
N SER A 104 7.31 -19.97 -20.42
CA SER A 104 6.87 -20.91 -19.37
C SER A 104 5.37 -20.82 -19.06
N GLU A 105 4.76 -19.62 -19.08
CA GLU A 105 3.29 -19.51 -18.95
C GLU A 105 2.59 -19.83 -20.27
N HIS A 106 3.19 -19.51 -21.42
CA HIS A 106 2.68 -19.88 -22.75
C HIS A 106 2.50 -21.41 -22.88
N ALA A 107 3.48 -22.18 -22.40
CA ALA A 107 3.42 -23.64 -22.36
C ALA A 107 2.33 -24.22 -21.42
N ARG A 108 1.75 -23.41 -20.52
CA ARG A 108 0.69 -23.82 -19.57
C ARG A 108 -0.70 -23.33 -19.97
N HIS A 109 -0.78 -22.13 -20.53
CA HIS A 109 -2.02 -21.37 -20.70
C HIS A 109 -2.27 -20.91 -22.16
N GLY A 110 -1.41 -21.32 -23.11
CA GLY A 110 -1.43 -20.81 -24.48
C GLY A 110 -1.05 -19.34 -24.56
N ALA A 111 -1.44 -18.66 -25.64
CA ALA A 111 -1.24 -17.22 -25.85
C ALA A 111 -2.10 -16.39 -24.88
N PHE A 112 -1.77 -16.45 -23.58
CA PHE A 112 -2.61 -15.95 -22.48
C PHE A 112 -2.90 -14.45 -22.60
N TRP A 113 -1.97 -13.68 -23.18
CA TRP A 113 -2.06 -12.25 -23.45
C TRP A 113 -3.13 -11.86 -24.48
N LEU A 114 -3.74 -12.83 -25.17
CA LEU A 114 -4.91 -12.61 -26.03
C LEU A 114 -6.24 -12.76 -25.26
N ASN A 115 -6.21 -13.25 -24.02
CA ASN A 115 -7.41 -13.39 -23.21
C ASN A 115 -7.74 -12.08 -22.48
N PRO A 116 -9.01 -11.62 -22.48
CA PRO A 116 -9.43 -10.46 -21.70
C PRO A 116 -9.07 -10.59 -20.21
N GLY A 117 -8.54 -9.52 -19.61
CA GLY A 117 -8.12 -9.49 -18.20
C GLY A 117 -6.75 -10.13 -17.90
N SER A 118 -6.04 -10.64 -18.90
CA SER A 118 -4.70 -11.23 -18.73
C SER A 118 -3.59 -10.21 -18.45
N ASP A 119 -3.85 -8.92 -18.72
CA ASP A 119 -2.96 -7.78 -18.49
C ASP A 119 -2.32 -7.78 -17.10
N ALA A 120 -3.08 -8.15 -16.06
CA ALA A 120 -2.56 -8.22 -14.69
C ALA A 120 -1.41 -9.24 -14.53
N MET A 121 -1.47 -10.37 -15.26
CA MET A 121 -0.40 -11.37 -15.27
C MET A 121 0.80 -10.89 -16.08
N LEU A 122 0.58 -10.22 -17.22
CA LEU A 122 1.64 -9.67 -18.06
C LEU A 122 2.39 -8.53 -17.33
N ARG A 123 1.64 -7.58 -16.76
CA ARG A 123 2.10 -6.49 -15.87
C ARG A 123 2.93 -7.05 -14.72
N LYS A 124 2.51 -8.16 -14.11
CA LYS A 124 3.30 -8.83 -13.06
C LYS A 124 4.65 -9.31 -13.57
N LYS A 125 4.74 -9.96 -14.74
CA LYS A 125 6.02 -10.43 -15.29
C LYS A 125 7.01 -9.28 -15.56
N PHE A 126 6.52 -8.16 -16.09
CA PHE A 126 7.33 -6.94 -16.25
C PHE A 126 7.78 -6.35 -14.91
N ASN A 127 6.88 -6.27 -13.93
CA ASN A 127 7.22 -5.76 -12.58
C ASN A 127 8.21 -6.67 -11.85
N ASP A 128 8.10 -7.99 -12.00
CA ASP A 128 9.03 -8.98 -11.44
C ASP A 128 10.43 -8.84 -12.09
N MET A 129 10.50 -8.61 -13.41
CA MET A 129 11.75 -8.31 -14.13
C MET A 129 12.39 -7.00 -13.61
N TYR A 130 11.62 -5.92 -13.55
CA TYR A 130 12.13 -4.61 -13.14
C TYR A 130 12.52 -4.54 -11.67
N ALA A 131 11.84 -5.26 -10.77
CA ALA A 131 12.28 -5.40 -9.39
C ALA A 131 13.66 -6.09 -9.31
N GLY A 132 13.86 -7.17 -10.08
CA GLY A 132 15.15 -7.86 -10.15
C GLY A 132 16.27 -7.01 -10.76
N LEU A 133 15.97 -6.17 -11.75
CA LEU A 133 16.92 -5.25 -12.38
C LEU A 133 17.27 -4.09 -11.44
N ARG A 134 16.29 -3.51 -10.75
CA ARG A 134 16.47 -2.50 -9.69
C ARG A 134 17.41 -3.01 -8.60
N ASP A 135 17.22 -4.24 -8.13
CA ASP A 135 18.12 -4.88 -7.16
C ASP A 135 19.54 -5.07 -7.72
N LYS A 136 19.71 -5.29 -9.04
CA LYS A 136 21.02 -5.39 -9.69
C LYS A 136 21.73 -4.04 -9.73
N VAL A 137 21.10 -3.04 -10.35
CA VAL A 137 21.66 -1.68 -10.53
C VAL A 137 22.08 -1.08 -9.20
N ASP A 138 21.23 -1.16 -8.18
CA ASP A 138 21.58 -0.66 -6.85
C ASP A 138 22.67 -1.50 -6.16
N SER A 139 22.72 -2.82 -6.37
CA SER A 139 23.81 -3.66 -5.84
C SER A 139 25.17 -3.36 -6.50
N ASP A 140 25.18 -3.05 -7.81
CA ASP A 140 26.38 -2.62 -8.53
C ASP A 140 26.83 -1.24 -8.06
N ASN A 141 25.92 -0.26 -8.00
CA ASN A 141 26.21 1.09 -7.55
C ASN A 141 26.70 1.11 -6.09
N TYR A 142 26.15 0.25 -5.23
CA TYR A 142 26.63 0.08 -3.86
C TYR A 142 28.06 -0.51 -3.81
N GLN A 143 28.37 -1.52 -4.63
CA GLN A 143 29.72 -2.07 -4.73
C GLN A 143 30.73 -1.00 -5.22
N VAL A 144 30.35 -0.20 -6.22
CA VAL A 144 31.17 0.92 -6.73
C VAL A 144 31.35 2.01 -5.68
N ALA A 145 30.32 2.35 -4.92
CA ALA A 145 30.35 3.42 -3.92
C ALA A 145 31.05 3.04 -2.61
N THR A 146 31.13 1.74 -2.26
CA THR A 146 31.63 1.28 -0.96
C THR A 146 32.85 0.36 -1.02
N GLY A 147 33.12 -0.26 -2.18
CA GLY A 147 34.10 -1.35 -2.30
C GLY A 147 33.70 -2.64 -1.57
N ARG A 148 32.47 -2.76 -1.05
CA ARG A 148 31.96 -3.95 -0.34
C ARG A 148 31.10 -4.82 -1.26
N ASP A 149 31.35 -6.13 -1.25
CA ASP A 149 30.54 -7.11 -1.98
C ASP A 149 29.04 -7.02 -1.63
N CYS A 150 28.21 -6.86 -2.66
CA CYS A 150 26.76 -6.81 -2.52
C CYS A 150 26.10 -7.50 -3.73
N SER A 151 25.38 -8.59 -3.48
CA SER A 151 24.59 -9.24 -4.53
C SER A 151 23.18 -8.61 -4.60
N PRO A 152 22.45 -8.77 -5.72
CA PRO A 152 21.05 -8.33 -5.81
C PRO A 152 20.17 -8.92 -4.69
N ASN A 153 20.46 -10.16 -4.27
CA ASN A 153 19.79 -10.79 -3.13
C ASN A 153 20.15 -10.14 -1.78
N LYS A 154 21.36 -9.59 -1.59
CA LYS A 154 21.71 -8.79 -0.39
C LYS A 154 20.96 -7.46 -0.43
N MET A 155 20.94 -6.78 -1.58
CA MET A 155 20.19 -5.53 -1.77
C MET A 155 18.70 -5.70 -1.46
N TYR A 156 18.05 -6.69 -2.07
CA TYR A 156 16.67 -7.10 -1.76
C TYR A 156 16.43 -7.41 -0.27
N THR A 157 17.42 -8.02 0.40
CA THR A 157 17.32 -8.30 1.84
C THR A 157 17.36 -7.02 2.66
N TYR A 158 18.24 -6.06 2.35
CA TYR A 158 18.24 -4.76 3.05
C TYR A 158 16.90 -4.04 2.90
N ARG A 159 16.31 -4.05 1.69
CA ARG A 159 15.01 -3.45 1.40
C ARG A 159 13.89 -4.04 2.26
N MET A 160 13.82 -5.37 2.32
CA MET A 160 12.85 -6.08 3.17
C MET A 160 13.02 -5.73 4.66
N LEU A 161 14.26 -5.55 5.13
CA LEU A 161 14.55 -5.12 6.51
C LEU A 161 14.19 -3.65 6.76
N ASP A 162 14.38 -2.77 5.78
CA ASP A 162 13.97 -1.35 5.83
C ASP A 162 12.45 -1.19 5.85
N THR A 163 11.71 -1.95 5.03
CA THR A 163 10.25 -2.01 5.09
C THR A 163 9.76 -2.56 6.43
N ALA A 164 10.30 -3.70 6.88
CA ALA A 164 9.94 -4.29 8.16
C ALA A 164 10.22 -3.36 9.34
N TYR A 165 11.34 -2.63 9.30
CA TYR A 165 11.64 -1.58 10.27
C TYR A 165 10.58 -0.48 10.30
N ARG A 166 10.24 0.10 9.14
CA ARG A 166 9.26 1.20 9.05
C ARG A 166 7.84 0.75 9.44
N GLU A 167 7.45 -0.49 9.17
CA GLU A 167 6.19 -1.04 9.69
C GLU A 167 6.20 -1.22 11.21
N ILE A 168 7.29 -1.72 11.81
CA ILE A 168 7.39 -1.86 13.28
C ILE A 168 7.43 -0.47 13.95
N GLU A 169 8.09 0.52 13.33
CA GLU A 169 8.10 1.93 13.73
C GLU A 169 6.68 2.53 13.76
N GLN A 170 5.90 2.33 12.70
CA GLN A 170 4.50 2.78 12.62
C GLN A 170 3.57 2.06 13.60
N LEU A 171 3.77 0.75 13.82
CA LEU A 171 3.02 0.00 14.84
C LEU A 171 3.34 0.54 16.24
N PHE A 172 4.62 0.71 16.59
CA PHE A 172 5.04 1.23 17.90
C PHE A 172 4.57 2.67 18.15
N ALA A 173 4.49 3.52 17.11
CA ALA A 173 3.89 4.84 17.22
C ALA A 173 2.38 4.76 17.53
N ASN A 174 1.64 3.91 16.83
CA ASN A 174 0.18 3.74 16.96
C ASN A 174 -0.21 2.66 17.99
N TRP A 175 0.59 2.46 19.05
CA TRP A 175 0.55 1.22 19.83
C TRP A 175 -0.80 0.87 20.47
N GLN A 176 -1.58 1.89 20.86
CA GLN A 176 -2.92 1.73 21.44
C GLN A 176 -3.92 1.06 20.47
N GLN A 177 -3.71 1.19 19.16
CA GLN A 177 -4.56 0.58 18.12
C GLN A 177 -4.10 -0.85 17.74
N HIS A 178 -2.86 -1.22 18.10
CA HIS A 178 -2.20 -2.46 17.68
C HIS A 178 -1.66 -3.29 18.87
N GLU A 179 -2.20 -3.08 20.08
CA GLU A 179 -1.70 -3.63 21.34
C GLU A 179 -1.40 -5.15 21.26
N GLN A 180 -2.34 -5.94 20.74
CA GLN A 180 -2.18 -7.39 20.60
C GLN A 180 -1.05 -7.80 19.64
N GLN A 181 -0.82 -7.03 18.58
CA GLN A 181 0.24 -7.30 17.61
C GLN A 181 1.61 -6.91 18.18
N ILE A 182 1.66 -5.81 18.93
CA ILE A 182 2.87 -5.33 19.61
C ILE A 182 3.24 -6.26 20.75
N ALA A 183 2.27 -6.76 21.52
CA ALA A 183 2.51 -7.78 22.53
C ALA A 183 3.12 -9.07 21.93
N ALA A 184 2.71 -9.45 20.71
CA ALA A 184 3.31 -10.56 19.98
C ALA A 184 4.76 -10.24 19.49
N ILE A 185 5.02 -9.02 19.03
CA ILE A 185 6.37 -8.56 18.61
C ILE A 185 7.34 -8.51 19.80
N LEU A 186 6.92 -7.89 20.90
CA LEU A 186 7.71 -7.76 22.12
C LEU A 186 7.82 -9.08 22.90
N GLY A 187 6.84 -9.97 22.77
CA GLY A 187 6.77 -11.24 23.51
C GLY A 187 6.40 -11.07 24.99
N ARG A 188 5.70 -9.98 25.31
CA ARG A 188 5.21 -9.57 26.64
C ARG A 188 3.96 -8.70 26.45
N ALA A 189 3.14 -8.50 27.49
CA ALA A 189 2.04 -7.53 27.43
C ALA A 189 2.57 -6.09 27.21
N ALA A 190 1.74 -5.26 26.56
CA ALA A 190 2.01 -3.84 26.32
C ALA A 190 1.35 -2.97 27.40
N GLU A 191 1.76 -3.20 28.65
CA GLU A 191 1.31 -2.43 29.83
C GLU A 191 1.90 -1.01 29.77
N GLY A 192 1.21 -0.11 29.07
CA GLY A 192 1.63 1.26 28.81
C GLY A 192 2.52 1.44 27.58
N ILE A 193 3.01 2.68 27.38
CA ILE A 193 3.81 3.06 26.20
C ILE A 193 5.08 2.19 26.13
N PRO A 194 5.33 1.44 25.03
CA PRO A 194 6.52 0.61 24.91
C PRO A 194 7.81 1.45 25.00
N ILE A 195 8.67 1.16 25.98
CA ILE A 195 10.00 1.78 26.09
C ILE A 195 10.87 1.48 24.85
N GLU A 196 10.59 0.34 24.21
CA GLU A 196 11.14 -0.08 22.93
C GLU A 196 10.89 0.93 21.80
N ALA A 197 9.74 1.64 21.82
CA ALA A 197 9.43 2.69 20.84
C ALA A 197 10.41 3.87 20.94
N ARG A 198 10.78 4.28 22.16
CA ARG A 198 11.76 5.37 22.38
C ARG A 198 13.22 4.94 22.16
N GLN A 199 13.52 3.65 22.30
CA GLN A 199 14.85 3.09 22.00
C GLN A 199 15.10 2.97 20.49
N MET A 200 14.05 2.78 19.70
CA MET A 200 14.13 2.53 18.27
C MET A 200 14.16 3.83 17.44
N LYS A 201 15.20 4.66 17.64
CA LYS A 201 15.41 5.91 16.88
C LYS A 201 16.02 5.70 15.47
N SER A 202 16.38 4.48 15.10
CA SER A 202 16.86 4.10 13.76
C SER A 202 16.79 2.59 13.55
N ILE A 203 17.01 2.11 12.32
CA ILE A 203 17.02 0.67 12.01
C ILE A 203 18.09 -0.11 12.79
N GLY A 204 19.20 0.53 13.17
CA GLY A 204 20.23 -0.07 14.02
C GLY A 204 19.77 -0.33 15.47
N GLY A 205 18.72 0.34 15.94
CA GLY A 205 18.10 0.11 17.26
C GLY A 205 16.99 -0.96 17.26
N CYS A 206 16.54 -1.40 16.09
CA CYS A 206 15.49 -2.41 15.96
C CYS A 206 16.04 -3.83 16.10
N LYS A 207 15.44 -4.66 16.96
CA LYS A 207 15.97 -5.99 17.29
C LYS A 207 15.57 -7.03 16.24
N ALA A 208 16.49 -7.91 15.88
CA ALA A 208 16.25 -9.00 14.92
C ALA A 208 15.06 -9.89 15.33
N GLU A 209 14.88 -10.10 16.63
CA GLU A 209 13.76 -10.85 17.22
C GLU A 209 12.41 -10.18 16.97
N TRP A 210 12.36 -8.84 16.94
CA TRP A 210 11.15 -8.09 16.60
C TRP A 210 10.79 -8.28 15.13
N VAL A 211 11.77 -8.21 14.21
CA VAL A 211 11.55 -8.46 12.77
C VAL A 211 11.07 -9.90 12.52
N ILE A 212 11.62 -10.89 13.23
CA ILE A 212 11.16 -12.28 13.14
C ILE A 212 9.70 -12.39 13.62
N ARG A 213 9.37 -11.86 14.80
CA ARG A 213 8.02 -11.98 15.39
C ARG A 213 6.96 -11.12 14.70
N TRP A 214 7.31 -9.94 14.20
CA TRP A 214 6.46 -9.14 13.31
C TRP A 214 6.11 -9.96 12.07
N SER A 215 7.09 -10.57 11.41
CA SER A 215 6.82 -11.40 10.24
C SER A 215 6.00 -12.66 10.56
N GLU A 216 5.99 -13.13 11.81
CA GLU A 216 5.15 -14.24 12.29
C GLU A 216 3.72 -13.75 12.60
N SER A 217 3.57 -12.55 13.16
CA SER A 217 2.28 -11.98 13.55
C SER A 217 1.43 -11.52 12.35
N GLN A 218 2.06 -11.17 11.22
CA GLN A 218 1.35 -10.77 9.98
C GLN A 218 0.26 -11.78 9.54
N GLU A 219 0.46 -13.09 9.72
CA GLU A 219 -0.55 -14.10 9.34
C GLU A 219 -1.84 -13.97 10.18
N ARG A 220 -1.72 -13.54 11.45
CA ARG A 220 -2.84 -13.33 12.37
C ARG A 220 -3.50 -11.95 12.20
N PHE A 221 -2.74 -10.90 11.91
CA PHE A 221 -3.24 -9.52 11.96
C PHE A 221 -3.47 -8.87 10.59
N ALA A 222 -2.77 -9.31 9.53
CA ALA A 222 -2.97 -8.86 8.15
C ALA A 222 -3.50 -9.98 7.22
N GLY A 223 -3.75 -11.19 7.75
CA GLY A 223 -4.32 -12.30 6.99
C GLY A 223 -3.38 -12.90 5.92
N SER A 224 -2.07 -12.67 6.01
CA SER A 224 -1.07 -13.26 5.11
C SER A 224 0.29 -13.42 5.80
N PRO A 225 1.03 -14.52 5.55
CA PRO A 225 2.30 -14.76 6.21
C PRO A 225 3.36 -13.73 5.78
N GLY A 226 4.00 -13.09 6.75
CA GLY A 226 5.04 -12.09 6.51
C GLY A 226 6.27 -12.67 5.81
N PRO A 227 7.20 -11.81 5.32
CA PRO A 227 8.25 -12.21 4.39
C PRO A 227 9.12 -13.38 4.87
N LEU A 228 9.49 -13.42 6.15
CA LEU A 228 10.31 -14.47 6.76
C LEU A 228 9.57 -15.81 6.96
N HIS A 229 8.25 -15.83 6.82
CA HIS A 229 7.36 -16.98 7.04
C HIS A 229 6.77 -17.55 5.74
N THR A 230 7.01 -16.89 4.61
CA THR A 230 6.68 -17.42 3.28
C THR A 230 7.42 -18.73 2.99
N LYS A 231 6.89 -19.52 2.05
CA LYS A 231 7.53 -20.77 1.54
C LYS A 231 8.82 -20.52 0.72
N SER A 232 9.40 -19.32 0.79
CA SER A 232 10.58 -18.91 0.02
C SER A 232 11.87 -19.44 0.64
N LYS A 233 12.62 -20.24 -0.13
CA LYS A 233 13.96 -20.72 0.24
C LYS A 233 14.96 -19.58 0.52
N ARG A 234 14.73 -18.37 0.00
CA ARG A 234 15.55 -17.19 0.31
C ARG A 234 15.44 -16.85 1.80
N PHE A 235 14.21 -16.74 2.30
CA PHE A 235 13.92 -16.26 3.64
C PHE A 235 13.93 -17.32 4.74
N SER A 236 13.67 -18.60 4.41
CA SER A 236 13.76 -19.69 5.40
C SER A 236 15.17 -19.86 6.01
N SER A 237 16.21 -19.42 5.30
CA SER A 237 17.58 -19.33 5.83
C SER A 237 17.78 -18.16 6.81
N LEU A 238 17.02 -17.08 6.63
CA LEU A 238 17.16 -15.83 7.36
C LEU A 238 16.36 -15.83 8.67
N LYS A 239 15.14 -16.40 8.71
CA LYS A 239 14.36 -16.61 9.96
C LYS A 239 15.20 -17.26 11.06
N ASN A 240 16.00 -18.25 10.68
CA ASN A 240 16.84 -19.03 11.60
C ASN A 240 18.20 -18.38 11.92
N SER A 241 18.44 -17.14 11.46
CA SER A 241 19.74 -16.46 11.54
C SER A 241 19.62 -15.04 12.14
N PRO A 242 19.13 -14.85 13.38
CA PRO A 242 18.91 -13.52 13.97
C PRO A 242 20.18 -12.65 13.99
N GLY A 243 21.36 -13.23 14.28
CA GLY A 243 22.63 -12.49 14.21
C GLY A 243 22.99 -11.97 12.80
N LYS A 244 22.51 -12.62 11.74
CA LYS A 244 22.65 -12.14 10.35
C LYS A 244 21.68 -11.00 10.04
N ILE A 245 20.45 -11.07 10.57
CA ILE A 245 19.48 -9.98 10.49
C ILE A 245 20.04 -8.74 11.20
N ALA A 246 20.49 -8.89 12.45
CA ALA A 246 21.09 -7.81 13.24
C ALA A 246 22.30 -7.16 12.55
N ALA A 247 23.22 -7.96 11.98
CA ALA A 247 24.37 -7.44 11.24
C ALA A 247 23.97 -6.63 9.99
N LEU A 248 22.94 -7.06 9.25
CA LEU A 248 22.45 -6.32 8.08
C LEU A 248 21.71 -5.04 8.50
N MET A 249 20.96 -5.05 9.60
CA MET A 249 20.27 -3.87 10.13
C MET A 249 21.25 -2.82 10.69
N ALA A 250 22.31 -3.28 11.37
CA ALA A 250 23.42 -2.43 11.78
C ALA A 250 24.13 -1.80 10.56
N GLU A 251 24.40 -2.58 9.51
CA GLU A 251 25.00 -2.07 8.27
C GLU A 251 24.12 -0.99 7.60
N ILE A 252 22.79 -1.11 7.61
CA ILE A 252 21.90 -0.03 7.13
C ILE A 252 21.96 1.19 8.08
N GLY A 253 21.92 0.96 9.40
CA GLY A 253 21.93 2.02 10.42
C GLY A 253 23.23 2.86 10.44
N GLU A 254 24.38 2.24 10.16
CA GLU A 254 25.66 2.93 9.94
C GLU A 254 25.54 3.98 8.82
N TYR A 255 24.94 3.60 7.69
CA TYR A 255 24.75 4.51 6.56
C TYR A 255 23.60 5.51 6.77
N GLU A 256 22.53 5.13 7.47
CA GLU A 256 21.46 6.05 7.85
C GLU A 256 22.02 7.21 8.68
N ALA A 257 22.82 6.92 9.72
CA ALA A 257 23.50 7.92 10.54
C ALA A 257 24.50 8.79 9.75
N LEU A 258 25.30 8.19 8.84
CA LEU A 258 26.18 8.94 7.95
C LEU A 258 25.39 9.87 7.00
N SER A 259 24.18 9.48 6.58
CA SER A 259 23.32 10.28 5.71
C SER A 259 22.54 11.37 6.47
N ALA A 260 22.15 11.13 7.73
CA ALA A 260 21.42 12.08 8.57
C ALA A 260 22.26 13.33 8.87
N ASN A 261 23.58 13.18 9.01
CA ASN A 261 24.53 14.29 9.14
C ASN A 261 24.53 15.27 7.93
N MET A 262 23.91 14.92 6.81
CA MET A 262 23.72 15.81 5.64
C MET A 262 22.34 16.52 5.63
N GLY A 263 21.44 16.20 6.56
CA GLY A 263 20.04 16.67 6.60
C GLY A 263 19.68 17.56 7.81
N GLY A 264 20.66 18.11 8.52
CA GLY A 264 20.52 18.74 9.84
C GLY A 264 19.77 20.08 9.89
N ALA A 265 18.48 20.11 9.52
CA ALA A 265 17.59 21.25 9.65
C ALA A 265 16.26 20.90 10.36
N ASP A 266 15.61 19.81 9.99
CA ASP A 266 14.28 19.44 10.54
C ASP A 266 14.35 18.49 11.74
N ASP A 267 15.37 17.61 11.85
CA ASP A 267 15.56 16.71 13.02
C ASP A 267 15.58 17.49 14.35
N TRP A 268 16.20 18.67 14.37
CA TRP A 268 16.29 19.57 15.53
C TRP A 268 14.94 20.14 16.00
N ARG A 269 13.83 19.87 15.30
CA ARG A 269 12.47 20.33 15.66
C ARG A 269 11.58 19.20 16.19
N GLY A 270 12.03 17.94 16.15
CA GLY A 270 11.27 16.81 16.72
C GLY A 270 11.25 16.80 18.24
N ASP A 271 12.42 17.02 18.86
CA ASP A 271 12.61 16.89 20.32
C ASP A 271 11.73 17.84 21.14
N ASP A 272 11.44 19.07 20.69
CA ASP A 272 10.60 20.05 21.42
C ASP A 272 9.17 19.52 21.66
N GLY A 273 8.60 18.81 20.68
CA GLY A 273 7.27 18.20 20.78
C GLY A 273 7.27 16.94 21.65
N GLU A 274 8.27 16.07 21.47
CA GLU A 274 8.40 14.82 22.25
C GLU A 274 8.67 15.12 23.74
N ALA A 275 9.50 16.13 24.05
CA ALA A 275 9.78 16.57 25.41
C ALA A 275 8.54 17.11 26.12
N THR A 276 7.68 17.86 25.42
CA THR A 276 6.43 18.38 25.98
C THR A 276 5.47 17.24 26.32
N ALA A 277 5.22 16.34 25.36
CA ALA A 277 4.35 15.18 25.57
C ALA A 277 4.86 14.23 26.67
N TRP A 278 6.18 14.12 26.86
CA TRP A 278 6.73 13.36 27.98
C TRP A 278 6.55 14.04 29.34
N LEU A 279 6.66 15.37 29.43
CA LEU A 279 6.39 16.08 30.68
C LEU A 279 4.92 15.92 31.10
N ASP A 280 3.99 15.97 30.15
CA ASP A 280 2.56 15.74 30.40
C ASP A 280 2.30 14.29 30.88
N ASP A 281 2.91 13.28 30.25
CA ASP A 281 2.79 11.87 30.67
C ASP A 281 3.47 11.60 32.03
N TYR A 282 4.61 12.23 32.32
CA TYR A 282 5.26 12.16 33.63
C TYR A 282 4.39 12.80 34.73
N LEU A 283 3.81 13.98 34.47
CA LEU A 283 2.89 14.65 35.39
C LEU A 283 1.60 13.84 35.60
N ARG A 284 1.10 13.16 34.57
CA ARG A 284 -0.01 12.20 34.67
C ARG A 284 0.35 11.05 35.61
N VAL A 285 1.47 10.37 35.39
CA VAL A 285 1.91 9.23 36.24
C VAL A 285 2.18 9.66 37.68
N VAL A 286 2.75 10.85 37.91
CA VAL A 286 2.92 11.42 39.26
C VAL A 286 1.56 11.71 39.90
N SER A 287 0.61 12.28 39.16
CA SER A 287 -0.74 12.56 39.68
C SER A 287 -1.49 11.26 40.03
N GLU A 288 -1.43 10.25 39.17
CA GLU A 288 -1.99 8.91 39.42
C GLU A 288 -1.33 8.26 40.64
N SER A 289 0.00 8.38 40.79
CA SER A 289 0.73 7.87 41.97
C SER A 289 0.36 8.62 43.25
N GLU A 290 0.09 9.93 43.19
CA GLU A 290 -0.40 10.71 44.32
C GLU A 290 -1.86 10.39 44.66
N ASP A 291 -2.73 10.17 43.67
CA ASP A 291 -4.13 9.81 43.89
C ASP A 291 -4.30 8.35 44.35
N ASP A 292 -3.45 7.42 43.94
CA ASP A 292 -3.32 6.11 44.56
C ASP A 292 -2.83 6.24 46.01
N ALA A 293 -1.82 7.06 46.28
CA ALA A 293 -1.35 7.31 47.66
C ALA A 293 -2.38 8.02 48.55
N ARG A 294 -3.33 8.78 47.98
CA ARG A 294 -4.48 9.37 48.68
C ARG A 294 -5.64 8.38 48.86
N GLN A 295 -5.78 7.40 47.97
CA GLN A 295 -6.71 6.28 48.09
C GLN A 295 -6.18 5.12 48.96
N HIS A 296 -4.88 5.09 49.26
CA HIS A 296 -4.23 4.09 50.12
C HIS A 296 -3.69 4.69 51.42
N VAL A 297 -4.60 5.35 52.13
CA VAL A 297 -4.62 5.45 53.59
C VAL A 297 -5.87 4.63 53.99
N GLU A 298 -5.81 3.53 54.75
CA GLU A 298 -4.98 3.24 55.92
C GLU A 298 -4.40 1.81 55.96
N ASP A 299 -3.25 1.65 56.63
CA ASP A 299 -2.72 0.36 57.11
C ASP A 299 -3.37 0.00 58.47
N GLN A 300 -4.58 -0.57 58.45
CA GLN A 300 -5.36 -0.88 59.67
C GLN A 300 -6.20 -2.17 59.60
N ILE A 301 -6.50 -2.73 60.77
CA ILE A 301 -7.01 -4.11 60.94
C ILE A 301 -8.34 -4.11 61.71
N LEU A 302 -9.48 -4.14 61.00
CA LEU A 302 -10.77 -4.83 61.31
C LEU A 302 -11.95 -4.27 60.45
N PRO A 303 -12.91 -5.09 59.96
CA PRO A 303 -14.01 -4.65 59.09
C PRO A 303 -15.42 -4.65 59.73
N ALA A 304 -16.34 -3.82 59.22
CA ALA A 304 -17.80 -3.86 59.43
C ALA A 304 -18.53 -3.04 58.29
N PRO A 305 -19.88 -3.15 58.07
CA PRO A 305 -20.35 -3.59 56.74
C PRO A 305 -21.53 -2.83 56.08
N GLY A 306 -21.72 -3.06 54.76
CA GLY A 306 -23.01 -3.27 54.05
C GLY A 306 -24.01 -2.11 53.82
N GLU A 307 -24.60 -2.05 52.61
CA GLU A 307 -26.07 -2.16 52.35
C GLU A 307 -26.42 -1.93 50.84
N GLU A 308 -27.62 -2.38 50.41
CA GLU A 308 -28.16 -2.42 49.01
C GLU A 308 -29.52 -1.66 48.92
N ASP A 309 -30.29 -1.46 47.83
CA ASP A 309 -30.43 -1.93 46.42
C ASP A 309 -31.26 -0.82 45.65
N GLY A 310 -31.65 -0.77 44.36
CA GLY A 310 -31.60 -1.61 43.14
C GLY A 310 -32.68 -1.18 42.11
N VAL A 311 -32.92 -1.98 41.04
CA VAL A 311 -34.21 -2.12 40.27
C VAL A 311 -34.65 -0.93 39.33
N ASP A 312 -35.47 -1.05 38.26
CA ASP A 312 -35.54 -1.91 37.03
C ASP A 312 -36.88 -1.65 36.25
N VAL A 313 -37.05 -1.54 34.90
CA VAL A 313 -36.17 -1.10 33.80
C VAL A 313 -36.91 -0.23 32.71
N PRO A 314 -37.97 -0.67 31.96
CA PRO A 314 -38.26 -0.14 30.59
C PRO A 314 -39.80 0.05 30.30
N PRO A 315 -40.38 -0.07 29.07
CA PRO A 315 -39.91 0.03 27.66
C PRO A 315 -40.80 0.98 26.77
N ASP A 316 -40.66 0.94 25.43
CA ASP A 316 -41.76 1.06 24.43
C ASP A 316 -41.31 0.62 23.01
N ALA A 317 -42.24 0.43 22.04
CA ALA A 317 -42.06 -0.20 20.70
C ALA A 317 -42.63 0.66 19.53
N ASP A 318 -42.77 0.30 18.22
CA ASP A 318 -42.66 -0.92 17.37
C ASP A 318 -41.83 -0.59 16.06
N SER A 319 -41.89 -1.19 14.84
CA SER A 319 -42.70 -2.25 14.19
C SER A 319 -42.02 -2.89 12.93
N ASP A 320 -42.65 -3.97 12.44
CA ASP A 320 -42.54 -4.63 11.10
C ASP A 320 -43.12 -3.77 9.94
N ALA A 321 -43.04 -4.08 8.61
CA ALA A 321 -42.15 -4.92 7.76
C ALA A 321 -42.42 -4.66 6.23
N ASP A 322 -41.57 -5.25 5.36
CA ASP A 322 -41.71 -5.62 3.93
C ASP A 322 -42.27 -4.69 2.82
N ALA A 323 -41.51 -4.59 1.71
CA ALA A 323 -42.00 -4.40 0.34
C ALA A 323 -41.00 -4.94 -0.71
N ASP A 324 -41.47 -5.74 -1.68
CA ASP A 324 -40.67 -6.41 -2.72
C ASP A 324 -40.81 -5.70 -4.10
N VAL A 325 -39.69 -5.42 -4.78
CA VAL A 325 -39.62 -4.71 -6.08
C VAL A 325 -38.43 -5.24 -6.93
N PRO A 326 -38.63 -5.58 -8.22
CA PRO A 326 -37.63 -6.34 -9.01
C PRO A 326 -36.56 -5.49 -9.71
N GLN A 327 -35.42 -6.12 -10.01
CA GLN A 327 -34.27 -5.51 -10.72
C GLN A 327 -34.60 -5.11 -12.18
N PRO A 328 -34.22 -3.90 -12.64
CA PRO A 328 -34.46 -3.46 -14.01
C PRO A 328 -33.38 -3.93 -15.00
N ILE A 329 -33.80 -4.58 -16.08
CA ILE A 329 -32.96 -4.76 -17.28
C ILE A 329 -32.74 -3.38 -17.92
N ARG A 330 -31.47 -2.95 -18.08
CA ARG A 330 -31.16 -1.62 -18.65
C ARG A 330 -31.54 -1.51 -20.13
N ASP A 331 -32.12 -0.38 -20.48
CA ASP A 331 -32.49 0.00 -21.85
C ASP A 331 -31.24 0.29 -22.71
N PRO A 332 -31.08 -0.32 -23.91
CA PRO A 332 -29.94 -0.05 -24.80
C PRO A 332 -29.83 1.41 -25.25
N ALA A 333 -30.92 2.19 -25.25
CA ALA A 333 -30.88 3.62 -25.57
C ALA A 333 -30.13 4.46 -24.52
N LEU A 334 -30.13 4.03 -23.25
CA LEU A 334 -29.37 4.69 -22.18
C LEU A 334 -27.86 4.43 -22.33
N ALA A 335 -27.46 3.19 -22.65
CA ALA A 335 -26.05 2.83 -22.83
C ALA A 335 -25.38 3.66 -23.95
N ALA A 336 -26.05 3.86 -25.08
CA ALA A 336 -25.53 4.68 -26.18
C ALA A 336 -25.34 6.17 -25.80
N ALA A 337 -26.21 6.70 -24.93
CA ALA A 337 -26.10 8.07 -24.43
C ALA A 337 -24.94 8.23 -23.43
N ASP A 338 -24.72 7.24 -22.56
CA ASP A 338 -23.62 7.25 -21.58
C ASP A 338 -22.25 7.05 -22.26
N GLN A 339 -22.18 6.23 -23.30
CA GLN A 339 -21.00 6.06 -24.16
C GLN A 339 -20.58 7.39 -24.82
N ALA A 340 -21.55 8.18 -25.30
CA ALA A 340 -21.30 9.51 -25.88
C ALA A 340 -20.83 10.52 -24.82
N LEU A 341 -21.31 10.43 -23.58
CA LEU A 341 -20.87 11.30 -22.49
C LEU A 341 -19.44 10.97 -22.04
N ALA A 342 -19.12 9.69 -21.85
CA ALA A 342 -17.77 9.24 -21.48
C ALA A 342 -16.69 9.76 -22.46
N ALA A 343 -16.97 9.71 -23.77
CA ALA A 343 -16.11 10.25 -24.83
C ALA A 343 -15.76 11.74 -24.66
N SER A 344 -16.67 12.54 -24.08
CA SER A 344 -16.48 13.97 -23.82
C SER A 344 -15.79 14.31 -22.49
N LEU A 345 -15.57 13.30 -21.64
CA LEU A 345 -14.98 13.41 -20.31
C LEU A 345 -13.60 12.73 -20.19
N SER A 346 -13.01 12.36 -21.33
CA SER A 346 -11.76 11.58 -21.47
C SER A 346 -11.77 10.19 -20.83
N LEU A 347 -12.94 9.69 -20.42
CA LEU A 347 -13.10 8.36 -19.82
C LEU A 347 -13.27 7.28 -20.91
N PRO A 348 -12.95 6.01 -20.63
CA PRO A 348 -13.22 4.89 -21.53
C PRO A 348 -14.67 4.88 -22.01
N LEU A 349 -14.89 4.65 -23.30
CA LEU A 349 -16.24 4.64 -23.90
C LEU A 349 -17.22 3.68 -23.17
N ARG A 350 -16.71 2.60 -22.56
CA ARG A 350 -17.49 1.62 -21.79
C ARG A 350 -17.28 1.71 -20.28
N PHE A 351 -16.77 2.83 -19.75
CA PHE A 351 -16.41 3.00 -18.34
C PHE A 351 -17.55 2.57 -17.38
N MET A 352 -18.77 3.07 -17.59
CA MET A 352 -19.92 2.74 -16.74
C MET A 352 -20.30 1.25 -16.77
N GLU A 353 -20.08 0.57 -17.89
CA GLU A 353 -20.33 -0.87 -18.05
C GLU A 353 -19.27 -1.69 -17.30
N LEU A 354 -17.99 -1.36 -17.50
CA LEU A 354 -16.84 -2.01 -16.86
C LEU A 354 -16.83 -1.79 -15.34
N ALA A 355 -17.10 -0.56 -14.89
CA ALA A 355 -17.14 -0.22 -13.48
C ALA A 355 -18.34 -0.85 -12.75
N THR A 356 -19.49 -1.02 -13.41
CA THR A 356 -20.61 -1.80 -12.87
C THR A 356 -20.26 -3.28 -12.79
N ALA A 357 -19.60 -3.84 -13.83
CA ALA A 357 -19.19 -5.25 -13.85
C ALA A 357 -18.09 -5.59 -12.82
N ALA A 358 -17.32 -4.61 -12.38
CA ALA A 358 -16.29 -4.75 -11.33
C ALA A 358 -16.81 -4.52 -9.89
N GLN A 359 -18.13 -4.48 -9.67
CA GLN A 359 -18.71 -4.47 -8.32
C GLN A 359 -18.81 -5.89 -7.74
N ASP A 360 -17.88 -6.23 -6.83
CA ASP A 360 -17.98 -7.46 -6.04
C ASP A 360 -19.18 -7.43 -5.08
N GLY A 361 -20.29 -8.04 -5.48
CA GLY A 361 -21.57 -8.08 -4.75
C GLY A 361 -21.55 -8.74 -3.37
N GLY A 362 -20.38 -9.11 -2.85
CA GLY A 362 -20.19 -9.60 -1.47
C GLY A 362 -19.91 -8.49 -0.44
N SER A 363 -19.63 -7.25 -0.85
CA SER A 363 -19.32 -6.19 0.11
C SER A 363 -20.56 -5.69 0.87
N ARG A 364 -20.51 -5.73 2.20
CA ARG A 364 -21.57 -5.18 3.07
C ARG A 364 -21.81 -3.68 2.86
N MET A 365 -20.79 -2.95 2.41
CA MET A 365 -20.94 -1.53 2.06
C MET A 365 -21.72 -1.35 0.74
N LEU A 366 -21.65 -2.30 -0.20
CA LEU A 366 -22.52 -2.28 -1.38
C LEU A 366 -23.98 -2.59 -1.01
N GLN A 367 -24.23 -3.48 -0.04
CA GLN A 367 -25.60 -3.79 0.42
C GLN A 367 -26.32 -2.57 1.01
N VAL A 368 -25.62 -1.69 1.73
CA VAL A 368 -26.18 -0.44 2.29
C VAL A 368 -26.36 0.66 1.22
N LEU A 369 -25.62 0.57 0.13
CA LEU A 369 -25.56 1.58 -0.93
C LEU A 369 -26.18 1.09 -2.26
N ASP A 370 -26.92 -0.02 -2.27
CA ASP A 370 -27.40 -0.60 -3.53
C ASP A 370 -28.48 0.26 -4.20
N GLU A 371 -29.28 0.95 -3.38
CA GLU A 371 -30.23 2.01 -3.79
C GLU A 371 -29.53 3.21 -4.47
N GLU A 372 -28.24 3.44 -4.18
CA GLU A 372 -27.50 4.61 -4.67
C GLU A 372 -26.84 4.32 -6.01
N SER A 373 -26.79 5.31 -6.90
CA SER A 373 -26.17 5.13 -8.22
C SER A 373 -24.65 4.92 -8.12
N LEU A 374 -24.07 4.25 -9.12
CA LEU A 374 -22.62 4.00 -9.19
C LEU A 374 -21.79 5.30 -8.99
N PRO A 375 -22.08 6.45 -9.63
CA PRO A 375 -21.30 7.66 -9.40
C PRO A 375 -21.44 8.24 -7.98
N ILE A 376 -22.58 8.05 -7.31
CA ILE A 376 -22.73 8.40 -5.89
C ILE A 376 -21.86 7.48 -5.03
N ARG A 377 -21.87 6.16 -5.29
CA ARG A 377 -20.99 5.18 -4.61
C ARG A 377 -19.51 5.53 -4.78
N LEU A 378 -19.06 5.80 -6.01
CA LEU A 378 -17.68 6.26 -6.29
C LEU A 378 -17.35 7.58 -5.58
N ALA A 379 -18.29 8.53 -5.51
CA ALA A 379 -18.10 9.77 -4.76
C ALA A 379 -18.02 9.54 -3.24
N VAL A 380 -18.69 8.51 -2.69
CA VAL A 380 -18.56 8.10 -1.28
C VAL A 380 -17.18 7.50 -1.02
N TYR A 381 -16.75 6.54 -1.83
CA TYR A 381 -15.41 5.94 -1.75
C TYR A 381 -14.31 7.03 -1.81
N GLN A 382 -14.36 7.90 -2.83
CA GLN A 382 -13.45 9.04 -3.01
C GLN A 382 -13.40 10.00 -1.81
N LYS A 383 -14.44 10.05 -0.97
CA LYS A 383 -14.50 10.90 0.24
C LYS A 383 -14.07 10.18 1.53
N LEU A 384 -14.18 8.86 1.60
CA LEU A 384 -13.83 8.06 2.78
C LEU A 384 -12.41 7.52 2.73
N LEU A 385 -11.96 7.07 1.55
CA LEU A 385 -10.66 6.44 1.33
C LEU A 385 -9.70 7.37 0.57
N GLY A 386 -10.21 8.14 -0.39
CA GLY A 386 -9.43 9.09 -1.21
C GLY A 386 -9.54 8.80 -2.71
N ALA A 387 -8.92 9.63 -3.55
CA ALA A 387 -8.94 9.43 -5.00
C ALA A 387 -7.92 8.36 -5.47
N GLU A 388 -6.81 8.22 -4.74
CA GLU A 388 -5.64 7.38 -5.06
C GLU A 388 -5.64 6.00 -4.34
N ASP A 389 -6.70 5.65 -3.61
CA ASP A 389 -6.72 4.46 -2.74
C ASP A 389 -6.53 3.13 -3.51
N GLU A 390 -5.72 2.24 -2.93
CA GLU A 390 -5.25 1.02 -3.60
C GLU A 390 -6.26 -0.13 -3.59
N SER A 391 -7.40 0.00 -2.89
CA SER A 391 -8.45 -1.02 -2.85
C SER A 391 -9.38 -1.00 -4.07
N TYR A 392 -9.27 0.03 -4.93
CA TYR A 392 -10.15 0.17 -6.09
C TYR A 392 -9.81 -0.81 -7.22
N PRO A 393 -10.81 -1.46 -7.84
CA PRO A 393 -10.62 -2.18 -9.09
C PRO A 393 -10.05 -1.28 -10.19
N ASP A 394 -9.10 -1.78 -10.99
CA ASP A 394 -8.52 -1.08 -12.17
C ASP A 394 -9.62 -0.51 -13.11
N ALA A 395 -10.81 -1.12 -13.14
CA ALA A 395 -11.95 -0.71 -13.96
C ALA A 395 -12.73 0.51 -13.42
N TRP A 396 -12.48 0.98 -12.19
CA TRP A 396 -13.09 2.19 -11.61
C TRP A 396 -12.21 3.44 -11.79
N LEU A 397 -10.94 3.26 -12.14
CA LEU A 397 -9.97 4.33 -12.28
C LEU A 397 -10.08 5.01 -13.65
N ASP A 398 -9.87 6.33 -13.69
CA ASP A 398 -9.65 7.09 -14.92
C ASP A 398 -8.25 6.71 -15.46
N PRO A 399 -8.12 6.17 -16.70
CA PRO A 399 -6.83 5.73 -17.22
C PRO A 399 -5.80 6.85 -17.41
N ALA A 400 -6.23 8.12 -17.45
CA ALA A 400 -5.33 9.26 -17.62
C ALA A 400 -4.64 9.69 -16.32
N THR A 401 -5.24 9.43 -15.16
CA THR A 401 -4.69 9.76 -13.83
C THR A 401 -4.27 8.51 -13.05
N GLY A 402 -5.02 7.42 -13.17
CA GLY A 402 -4.93 6.26 -12.29
C GLY A 402 -5.63 6.47 -10.94
N GLU A 403 -6.60 7.39 -10.88
CA GLU A 403 -7.42 7.75 -9.71
C GLU A 403 -8.91 7.52 -9.99
N LEU A 404 -9.77 7.53 -8.96
CA LEU A 404 -11.22 7.63 -9.20
C LEU A 404 -11.58 8.94 -9.93
N PRO A 405 -12.49 8.92 -10.92
CA PRO A 405 -12.95 10.12 -11.62
C PRO A 405 -13.37 11.24 -10.67
N THR A 406 -13.05 12.48 -11.04
CA THR A 406 -13.35 13.65 -10.21
C THR A 406 -14.85 13.77 -9.93
N LEU A 407 -15.23 14.37 -8.79
CA LEU A 407 -16.63 14.67 -8.47
C LEU A 407 -17.38 15.39 -9.62
N GLN A 408 -16.69 16.17 -10.46
CA GLN A 408 -17.29 16.84 -11.61
C GLN A 408 -17.60 15.87 -12.76
N GLN A 409 -16.71 14.91 -13.06
CA GLN A 409 -16.99 13.81 -13.99
C GLN A 409 -18.13 12.91 -13.44
N LEU A 410 -18.11 12.57 -12.15
CA LEU A 410 -19.14 11.76 -11.50
C LEU A 410 -20.53 12.44 -11.51
N ALA A 411 -20.59 13.75 -11.25
CA ALA A 411 -21.84 14.53 -11.33
C ALA A 411 -22.40 14.58 -12.75
N ALA A 412 -21.53 14.68 -13.77
CA ALA A 412 -21.93 14.63 -15.18
C ALA A 412 -22.47 13.24 -15.56
N LEU A 413 -21.79 12.16 -15.16
CA LEU A 413 -22.23 10.77 -15.39
C LEU A 413 -23.60 10.46 -14.74
N ASP A 414 -23.85 10.94 -13.52
CA ASP A 414 -25.16 10.81 -12.84
C ASP A 414 -26.19 11.86 -13.32
N ARG A 415 -25.79 12.78 -14.20
CA ARG A 415 -26.60 13.87 -14.77
C ARG A 415 -27.24 14.80 -13.72
N ILE A 416 -26.60 14.98 -12.57
CA ILE A 416 -27.05 15.85 -11.47
C ILE A 416 -26.11 17.02 -11.21
N SER A 417 -26.57 18.01 -10.44
CA SER A 417 -25.70 19.14 -10.05
C SER A 417 -24.64 18.69 -9.04
N MET A 418 -23.46 19.33 -9.06
CA MET A 418 -22.40 19.12 -8.08
C MET A 418 -22.84 19.29 -6.60
N PRO A 419 -23.69 20.30 -6.26
CA PRO A 419 -24.34 20.36 -4.95
C PRO A 419 -25.22 19.14 -4.63
N THR A 420 -25.99 18.64 -5.60
CA THR A 420 -26.83 17.43 -5.44
C THR A 420 -25.98 16.19 -5.18
N LEU A 421 -24.89 16.00 -5.92
CA LEU A 421 -23.96 14.87 -5.71
C LEU A 421 -23.35 14.92 -4.32
N ARG A 422 -22.86 16.08 -3.90
CA ARG A 422 -22.28 16.29 -2.56
C ARG A 422 -23.30 16.05 -1.45
N LYS A 423 -24.57 16.43 -1.66
CA LYS A 423 -25.66 16.17 -0.70
C LYS A 423 -25.93 14.66 -0.59
N ARG A 424 -26.26 13.97 -1.69
CA ARG A 424 -26.56 12.52 -1.67
C ARG A 424 -25.39 11.70 -1.15
N ARG A 425 -24.15 12.04 -1.52
CA ARG A 425 -22.95 11.41 -0.99
C ARG A 425 -22.85 11.54 0.53
N ASN A 426 -23.17 12.71 1.10
CA ASN A 426 -23.18 12.87 2.55
C ASN A 426 -24.30 12.04 3.18
N GLU A 427 -25.52 12.08 2.64
CA GLU A 427 -26.65 11.27 3.11
C GLU A 427 -26.32 9.75 3.09
N ALA A 428 -25.58 9.29 2.06
CA ALA A 428 -25.07 7.93 1.96
C ALA A 428 -23.94 7.59 2.96
N ILE A 429 -23.09 8.55 3.31
CA ILE A 429 -22.09 8.41 4.39
C ILE A 429 -22.79 8.35 5.76
N ASP A 430 -23.82 9.16 5.97
CA ASP A 430 -24.61 9.16 7.21
C ASP A 430 -25.38 7.84 7.39
N LYS A 431 -25.94 7.26 6.31
CA LYS A 431 -26.50 5.88 6.28
C LYS A 431 -25.48 4.84 6.82
N LEU A 432 -24.22 4.91 6.38
CA LEU A 432 -23.16 3.97 6.78
C LEU A 432 -22.77 4.13 8.25
N TYR A 433 -22.56 5.36 8.73
CA TYR A 433 -22.25 5.61 10.14
C TYR A 433 -23.41 5.19 11.06
N ALA A 434 -24.66 5.44 10.65
CA ALA A 434 -25.84 5.00 11.40
C ALA A 434 -25.96 3.47 11.49
N MET A 435 -25.51 2.70 10.48
CA MET A 435 -25.45 1.24 10.58
C MET A 435 -24.31 0.78 11.51
N ASN A 436 -23.11 1.33 11.38
CA ASN A 436 -21.98 0.93 12.24
C ASN A 436 -22.25 1.22 13.72
N GLY A 437 -22.90 2.34 14.04
CA GLY A 437 -23.35 2.67 15.40
C GLY A 437 -24.46 1.75 15.95
N ARG A 438 -25.13 0.96 15.10
CA ARG A 438 -26.07 -0.12 15.49
C ARG A 438 -25.40 -1.50 15.61
N MET A 439 -24.10 -1.60 15.37
CA MET A 439 -23.31 -2.84 15.52
C MET A 439 -22.32 -2.80 16.71
N GLN A 440 -22.17 -1.65 17.35
CA GLN A 440 -21.39 -1.45 18.58
C GLN A 440 -22.29 -1.38 19.83
N LYS A 441 -23.56 -1.77 19.68
CA LYS A 441 -24.55 -2.04 20.72
C LYS A 441 -25.09 -3.45 20.50
#